data_AF-A0A2K0TUC8-F1
#
_entry.id   AF-A0A2K0TUC8-F1
#
_cell.length_a   1.000
_cell.length_b   1.000
_cell.length_c   1.000
_cell.angle_alpha   90.00
_cell.angle_beta   90.00
_cell.angle_gamma   90.00
#
_symmetry.space_group_name_H-M   'P 1'
#
loop_
_entity.id
_entity.type
_entity.pdbx_description
1 polymer ?
#
loop_
_entity_poly.entity_id
_entity_poly.type
_entity_poly.pdbx_seq_one_letter_code
_entity_poly.pdbx_strand_id
1 'polypeptide(L)'
;MASFPNALSIFLSILVLSLCISAQSSDKPNAKVWAVVAYINHGEKTPTLGGFNAMLTPMGARQMWRQGSAFRNRYLGTENSTMFSNTTGNYTIQGIAKDAIDNGQLTIMSQTDDWVAGGAVAFMQGLYPPTTDSFNNLAGGQEMAQDVLSGTGPIDYPLGGYQYPSIETLSMSDSASVA
;
A
#
# COMPACT_ATOMS: atom_id res chain seq x y z
N MET A 1 -47.66 42.22 -8.63
CA MET A 1 -47.90 41.30 -9.76
C MET A 1 -46.64 40.49 -9.97
N ALA A 2 -46.60 39.23 -9.49
CA ALA A 2 -45.48 38.33 -9.71
C ALA A 2 -45.81 37.50 -10.96
N SER A 3 -45.01 37.63 -12.03
CA SER A 3 -45.16 36.79 -13.22
C SER A 3 -44.65 35.40 -12.91
N PHE A 4 -45.54 34.40 -12.95
CA PHE A 4 -45.15 33.01 -12.84
C PHE A 4 -44.24 32.63 -14.03
N PRO A 5 -43.16 31.88 -13.82
CA PRO A 5 -42.29 31.46 -14.91
C PRO A 5 -43.04 30.56 -15.88
N ASN A 6 -42.98 30.88 -17.19
CA ASN A 6 -43.62 30.13 -18.26
C ASN A 6 -43.09 28.69 -18.29
N ALA A 7 -43.99 27.71 -18.43
CA ALA A 7 -43.66 26.28 -18.48
C ALA A 7 -42.56 25.95 -19.52
N LEU A 8 -42.52 26.70 -20.63
CA LEU A 8 -41.48 26.59 -21.66
C LEU A 8 -40.06 26.89 -21.14
N SER A 9 -39.91 27.85 -20.24
CA SER A 9 -38.62 28.20 -19.62
C SER A 9 -38.13 27.11 -18.67
N ILE A 10 -39.06 26.43 -17.99
CA ILE A 10 -38.75 25.31 -17.09
C ILE A 10 -38.27 24.12 -17.93
N PHE A 11 -38.99 23.77 -18.99
CA PHE A 11 -38.58 22.70 -19.91
C PHE A 11 -37.22 22.95 -20.57
N LEU A 12 -36.95 24.20 -21.00
CA LEU A 12 -35.67 24.56 -21.59
C LEU A 12 -34.51 24.47 -20.58
N SER A 13 -34.75 24.88 -19.32
CA SER A 13 -33.74 24.77 -18.25
C SER A 13 -33.41 23.33 -17.87
N ILE A 14 -34.39 22.43 -17.90
CA ILE A 14 -34.19 20.99 -17.62
C ILE A 14 -33.40 20.33 -18.76
N LEU A 15 -33.72 20.69 -20.01
CA LEU A 15 -32.99 20.20 -21.18
C LEU A 15 -31.52 20.63 -21.18
N VAL A 16 -31.25 21.89 -20.79
CA VAL A 16 -29.88 22.43 -20.66
C VAL A 16 -29.13 21.75 -19.49
N LEU A 17 -29.79 21.47 -18.36
CA LEU A 17 -29.17 20.70 -17.27
C LEU A 17 -28.86 19.25 -17.68
N SER A 18 -29.72 18.60 -18.47
CA SER A 18 -29.49 17.23 -18.96
C SER A 18 -28.34 17.14 -19.97
N LEU A 19 -28.08 18.18 -20.76
CA LEU A 19 -26.94 18.24 -21.69
C LEU A 19 -25.58 18.34 -20.97
N CYS A 20 -25.55 18.79 -19.72
CA CYS A 20 -24.34 18.81 -18.89
C CYS A 20 -23.99 17.44 -18.26
N ILE A 21 -24.87 16.44 -18.35
CA ILE A 21 -24.66 15.12 -17.72
C ILE A 21 -23.82 14.18 -18.61
N SER A 22 -23.71 14.45 -19.91
CA SER A 22 -23.06 13.56 -20.90
C SER A 22 -21.52 13.66 -21.01
N ALA A 23 -20.84 14.31 -20.06
CA ALA A 23 -19.37 14.46 -20.08
C ALA A 23 -18.61 13.46 -19.17
N GLN A 24 -19.23 12.38 -18.70
CA GLN A 24 -18.49 11.29 -18.06
C GLN A 24 -18.03 10.30 -19.13
N SER A 25 -16.87 10.55 -19.73
CA SER A 25 -16.20 9.56 -20.57
C SER A 25 -15.97 8.30 -19.73
N SER A 26 -16.66 7.22 -20.08
CA SER A 26 -16.48 5.88 -19.47
C SER A 26 -15.22 5.18 -19.98
N ASP A 27 -14.40 5.87 -20.79
CA ASP A 27 -13.06 5.42 -21.15
C ASP A 27 -12.21 5.41 -19.87
N LYS A 28 -12.12 4.23 -19.25
CA LYS A 28 -11.02 3.95 -18.33
C LYS A 28 -9.76 4.16 -19.17
N PRO A 29 -8.93 5.20 -18.91
CA PRO A 29 -7.66 5.28 -19.61
C PRO A 29 -6.94 3.96 -19.35
N ASN A 30 -6.38 3.35 -20.40
CA ASN A 30 -5.50 2.19 -20.30
C ASN A 30 -4.16 2.62 -19.65
N ALA A 31 -4.26 3.21 -18.46
CA ALA A 31 -3.17 3.76 -17.71
C ALA A 31 -2.46 2.60 -17.03
N LYS A 32 -1.26 2.33 -17.52
CA LYS A 32 -0.38 1.30 -17.01
C LYS A 32 0.53 1.90 -15.94
N VAL A 33 0.50 1.37 -14.72
CA VAL A 33 1.40 1.79 -13.64
C VAL A 33 2.67 0.95 -13.68
N TRP A 34 3.79 1.61 -13.92
CA TRP A 34 5.10 0.94 -13.98
C TRP A 34 5.85 0.97 -12.65
N ALA A 35 5.70 2.04 -11.87
CA ALA A 35 6.36 2.22 -10.59
C ALA A 35 5.57 3.19 -9.70
N VAL A 36 5.87 3.17 -8.40
CA VAL A 36 5.32 4.09 -7.40
C VAL A 36 6.47 4.56 -6.52
N VAL A 37 6.49 5.85 -6.22
CA VAL A 37 7.36 6.46 -5.22
C VAL A 37 6.48 7.10 -4.16
N ALA A 38 6.78 6.85 -2.88
CA ALA A 38 5.98 7.36 -1.77
C ALA A 38 6.87 7.82 -0.63
N TYR A 39 6.54 8.99 -0.09
CA TYR A 39 7.08 9.49 1.17
C TYR A 39 6.02 9.27 2.25
N ILE A 40 6.42 8.60 3.33
CA ILE A 40 5.51 8.14 4.36
C ILE A 40 6.02 8.64 5.70
N ASN A 41 5.18 9.39 6.41
CA ASN A 41 5.48 9.77 7.79
C ASN A 41 5.28 8.58 8.72
N HIS A 42 6.09 8.54 9.78
CA HIS A 42 5.98 7.53 10.81
C HIS A 42 4.61 7.58 11.52
N GLY A 43 4.21 6.47 12.14
CA GLY A 43 3.01 6.41 12.96
C GLY A 43 3.17 7.15 14.30
N GLU A 44 2.09 7.21 15.07
CA GLU A 44 2.11 7.76 16.43
C GLU A 44 3.27 7.21 17.28
N LYS A 45 4.05 8.12 17.87
CA LYS A 45 5.17 7.82 18.76
C LYS A 45 4.95 8.43 20.14
N THR A 46 5.65 7.91 21.15
CA THR A 46 5.65 8.51 22.48
C THR A 46 6.16 9.96 22.42
N PRO A 47 5.64 10.86 23.27
CA PRO A 47 6.12 12.24 23.35
C PRO A 47 7.61 12.29 23.68
N THR A 48 8.31 13.26 23.09
CA THR A 48 9.73 13.55 23.41
C THR A 48 9.87 14.42 24.66
N LEU A 49 8.76 14.87 25.25
CA LEU A 49 8.75 15.69 26.45
C LEU A 49 8.81 14.83 27.71
N GLY A 50 9.56 15.27 28.72
CA GLY A 50 9.58 14.63 30.04
C GLY A 50 10.65 13.55 30.24
N GLY A 51 11.67 13.49 29.38
CA GLY A 51 12.82 12.59 29.55
C GLY A 51 12.57 11.14 29.09
N PHE A 52 11.44 10.87 28.43
CA PHE A 52 11.19 9.59 27.80
C PHE A 52 11.82 9.52 26.40
N ASN A 53 12.35 8.35 26.05
CA ASN A 53 12.78 8.08 24.68
C ASN A 53 11.54 8.00 23.78
N ALA A 54 11.60 8.67 22.63
CA ALA A 54 10.59 8.53 21.59
C ALA A 54 10.64 7.11 21.02
N MET A 55 9.52 6.41 21.07
CA MET A 55 9.36 5.05 20.58
C MET A 55 8.05 4.94 19.81
N LEU A 56 7.99 4.05 18.82
CA LEU A 56 6.73 3.78 18.12
C LEU A 56 5.71 3.21 19.10
N THR A 57 4.53 3.81 19.16
CA THR A 57 3.45 3.25 19.96
C THR A 57 2.81 2.06 19.25
N PRO A 58 2.15 1.14 19.97
CA PRO A 58 1.34 0.10 19.33
C PRO A 58 0.24 0.67 18.41
N MET A 59 -0.30 1.85 18.72
CA MET A 59 -1.26 2.53 17.85
C MET A 59 -0.58 3.03 16.57
N GLY A 60 0.60 3.63 16.68
CA GLY A 60 1.40 4.05 15.53
C GLY A 60 1.77 2.89 14.62
N ALA A 61 2.18 1.76 15.17
CA ALA A 61 2.43 0.54 14.39
C ALA A 61 1.17 0.10 13.62
N ARG A 62 -0.03 0.11 14.25
CA ARG A 62 -1.29 -0.18 13.56
C ARG A 62 -1.63 0.83 12.47
N GLN A 63 -1.33 2.11 12.66
CA GLN A 63 -1.51 3.13 11.63
C GLN A 63 -0.64 2.83 10.41
N MET A 64 0.63 2.48 10.62
CA MET A 64 1.55 2.11 9.54
C MET A 64 1.12 0.83 8.83
N TRP A 65 0.74 -0.20 9.59
CA TRP A 65 0.21 -1.45 9.03
C TRP A 65 -1.02 -1.21 8.14
N ARG A 66 -2.00 -0.43 8.62
CA ARG A 66 -3.20 -0.08 7.82
C ARG A 66 -2.85 0.70 6.56
N GLN A 67 -1.88 1.62 6.62
CA GLN A 67 -1.39 2.33 5.44
C GLN A 67 -0.75 1.37 4.44
N GLY A 68 0.09 0.44 4.91
CA GLY A 68 0.68 -0.62 4.08
C GLY A 68 -0.39 -1.48 3.39
N SER A 69 -1.43 -1.89 4.13
CA SER A 69 -2.54 -2.65 3.56
C SER A 69 -3.34 -1.87 2.52
N ALA A 70 -3.51 -0.55 2.72
CA ALA A 70 -4.13 0.30 1.71
C ALA A 70 -3.26 0.40 0.44
N PHE A 71 -1.92 0.47 0.59
CA PHE A 71 -0.99 0.42 -0.54
C PHE A 71 -1.05 -0.93 -1.27
N ARG A 72 -1.09 -2.05 -0.54
CA ARG A 72 -1.26 -3.38 -1.13
C ARG A 72 -2.51 -3.44 -2.00
N ASN A 73 -3.65 -3.07 -1.44
CA ASN A 73 -4.94 -3.11 -2.14
C ASN A 73 -4.92 -2.27 -3.43
N ARG A 74 -4.26 -1.11 -3.40
CA ARG A 74 -4.17 -0.21 -4.55
C ARG A 74 -3.17 -0.68 -5.61
N TYR A 75 -1.98 -1.12 -5.20
CA TYR A 75 -0.82 -1.27 -6.09
C TYR A 75 -0.43 -2.72 -6.37
N LEU A 76 -0.70 -3.67 -5.48
CA LEU A 76 -0.49 -5.10 -5.73
C LEU A 76 -1.79 -5.78 -6.16
N GLY A 77 -2.93 -5.18 -5.78
CA GLY A 77 -4.26 -5.70 -6.00
C GLY A 77 -4.66 -6.69 -4.90
N THR A 78 -5.95 -6.98 -4.82
CA THR A 78 -6.51 -8.02 -3.94
C THR A 78 -7.07 -9.14 -4.82
N GLU A 79 -6.85 -10.40 -4.47
CA GLU A 79 -7.57 -11.56 -5.05
C GLU A 79 -9.10 -11.41 -4.87
N ASN A 80 -9.53 -10.70 -3.81
CA ASN A 80 -10.94 -10.35 -3.53
C ASN A 80 -11.09 -8.89 -3.10
N SER A 81 -11.22 -7.97 -4.05
CA SER A 81 -11.59 -6.58 -3.77
C SER A 81 -13.04 -6.48 -3.27
N THR A 82 -13.26 -6.61 -1.97
CA THR A 82 -14.57 -6.30 -1.36
C THR A 82 -14.45 -5.41 -0.12
N MET A 83 -15.37 -4.44 -0.06
CA MET A 83 -15.80 -3.59 1.05
C MET A 83 -15.20 -2.18 1.28
N PHE A 84 -14.05 -1.80 0.73
CA PHE A 84 -13.57 -0.39 0.81
C PHE A 84 -13.10 0.20 -0.53
N SER A 85 -13.30 -0.50 -1.64
CA SER A 85 -12.96 0.02 -2.98
C SER A 85 -14.02 1.02 -3.42
N ASN A 86 -13.82 2.29 -3.07
CA ASN A 86 -14.47 3.40 -3.73
C ASN A 86 -13.88 3.53 -5.14
N THR A 87 -14.35 2.69 -6.07
CA THR A 87 -14.34 2.75 -7.55
C THR A 87 -13.26 3.55 -8.27
N THR A 88 -12.05 3.65 -7.72
CA THR A 88 -10.87 4.14 -8.42
C THR A 88 -10.18 2.89 -8.92
N GLY A 89 -10.05 2.71 -10.24
CA GLY A 89 -9.61 1.46 -10.84
C GLY A 89 -8.40 0.83 -10.16
N ASN A 90 -8.32 -0.51 -10.18
CA ASN A 90 -7.15 -1.24 -9.67
C ASN A 90 -5.94 -0.93 -10.56
N TYR A 91 -5.23 0.14 -10.24
CA TYR A 91 -4.00 0.57 -10.92
C TYR A 91 -2.80 -0.16 -10.30
N THR A 92 -2.72 -1.46 -10.54
CA THR A 92 -1.65 -2.30 -10.01
C THR A 92 -0.34 -2.05 -10.75
N ILE A 93 0.78 -2.09 -10.00
CA ILE A 93 2.13 -2.06 -10.56
C ILE A 93 2.33 -3.31 -11.40
N GLN A 94 2.89 -3.14 -12.58
CA GLN A 94 2.96 -4.18 -13.58
C GLN A 94 4.13 -5.11 -13.32
N GLY A 95 3.85 -6.40 -13.22
CA GLY A 95 4.86 -7.43 -12.98
C GLY A 95 5.40 -7.46 -11.54
N ILE A 96 4.84 -6.67 -10.62
CA ILE A 96 5.28 -6.70 -9.23
C ILE A 96 4.90 -8.03 -8.58
N ALA A 97 5.81 -8.58 -7.78
CA ALA A 97 5.54 -9.75 -6.96
C ALA A 97 4.51 -9.39 -5.88
N LYS A 98 3.41 -10.15 -5.79
CA LYS A 98 2.27 -9.80 -4.94
C LYS A 98 2.35 -10.43 -3.56
N ASP A 99 2.62 -11.73 -3.49
CA ASP A 99 2.58 -12.48 -2.25
C ASP A 99 3.99 -12.71 -1.73
N ALA A 100 4.90 -13.23 -2.56
CA ALA A 100 6.30 -13.38 -2.19
C ALA A 100 7.08 -12.08 -2.45
N ILE A 101 7.83 -11.59 -1.47
CA ILE A 101 8.69 -10.42 -1.59
C ILE A 101 9.81 -10.72 -2.60
N ASP A 102 9.94 -9.85 -3.58
CA ASP A 102 11.12 -9.71 -4.41
C ASP A 102 11.84 -8.41 -4.06
N ASN A 103 12.91 -8.51 -3.26
CA ASN A 103 13.71 -7.36 -2.85
C ASN A 103 14.40 -6.67 -4.04
N GLY A 104 14.50 -7.31 -5.21
CA GLY A 104 14.97 -6.66 -6.44
C GLY A 104 13.98 -5.67 -7.05
N GLN A 105 12.71 -5.71 -6.62
CA GLN A 105 11.64 -4.83 -7.11
C GLN A 105 11.27 -3.71 -6.13
N LEU A 106 11.84 -3.73 -4.92
CA LEU A 106 11.52 -2.80 -3.85
C LEU A 106 12.78 -2.03 -3.42
N THR A 107 12.62 -0.73 -3.21
CA THR A 107 13.62 0.09 -2.54
C THR A 107 12.95 0.78 -1.37
N ILE A 108 13.37 0.43 -0.15
CA ILE A 108 12.73 0.88 1.08
C ILE A 108 13.81 1.56 1.92
N MET A 109 13.63 2.85 2.16
CA MET A 109 14.52 3.66 2.97
C MET A 109 13.76 4.21 4.18
N SER A 110 14.39 4.22 5.34
CA SER A 110 13.85 4.86 6.54
C SER A 110 14.94 5.62 7.28
N GLN A 111 14.57 6.56 8.14
CA GLN A 111 15.53 7.13 9.09
C GLN A 111 15.94 6.09 10.13
N THR A 112 17.09 6.31 10.77
CA THR A 112 17.62 5.45 11.84
C THR A 112 16.84 5.56 13.15
N ASP A 113 15.99 6.57 13.32
CA ASP A 113 15.15 6.72 14.51
C ASP A 113 14.23 5.50 14.70
N ASP A 114 14.22 4.93 15.92
CA ASP A 114 13.52 3.68 16.24
C ASP A 114 12.04 3.69 15.82
N TRP A 115 11.37 4.84 15.98
CA TRP A 115 9.95 4.96 15.63
C TRP A 115 9.70 5.05 14.12
N VAL A 116 10.69 5.50 13.35
CA VAL A 116 10.63 5.57 11.88
C VAL A 116 10.97 4.20 11.31
N ALA A 117 12.08 3.59 11.74
CA ALA A 117 12.49 2.26 11.32
C ALA A 117 11.45 1.19 11.67
N GLY A 118 10.95 1.18 12.91
CA GLY A 118 9.85 0.30 13.32
C GLY A 118 8.55 0.58 12.56
N GLY A 119 8.30 1.83 12.19
CA GLY A 119 7.16 2.22 11.36
C GLY A 119 7.25 1.65 9.94
N ALA A 120 8.44 1.65 9.35
CA ALA A 120 8.69 1.05 8.04
C ALA A 120 8.44 -0.47 8.06
N VAL A 121 8.92 -1.17 9.10
CA VAL A 121 8.63 -2.61 9.30
C VAL A 121 7.12 -2.86 9.39
N ALA A 122 6.40 -2.09 10.21
CA ALA A 122 4.95 -2.23 10.35
C ALA A 122 4.19 -1.91 9.06
N PHE A 123 4.64 -0.92 8.29
CA PHE A 123 4.11 -0.63 6.96
C PHE A 123 4.31 -1.82 6.01
N MET A 124 5.50 -2.42 6.00
CA MET A 124 5.78 -3.58 5.16
C MET A 124 4.96 -4.82 5.56
N GLN A 125 4.68 -5.02 6.85
CA GLN A 125 3.73 -6.04 7.31
C GLN A 125 2.31 -5.83 6.77
N GLY A 126 1.93 -4.58 6.44
CA GLY A 126 0.67 -4.29 5.78
C GLY A 126 0.74 -4.50 4.26
N LEU A 127 1.86 -4.14 3.64
CA LEU A 127 2.08 -4.22 2.19
C LEU A 127 2.27 -5.68 1.71
N TYR A 128 3.08 -6.44 2.45
CA TYR A 128 3.34 -7.87 2.29
C TYR A 128 3.04 -8.56 3.63
N PRO A 129 1.76 -8.89 3.90
CA PRO A 129 1.38 -9.57 5.13
C PRO A 129 1.99 -10.98 5.20
N PRO A 130 2.15 -11.56 6.40
CA PRO A 130 2.52 -12.96 6.54
C PRO A 130 1.58 -13.87 5.75
N THR A 131 2.14 -14.70 4.88
CA THR A 131 1.41 -15.65 4.04
C THR A 131 2.23 -16.92 3.93
N THR A 132 1.60 -18.05 4.24
CA THR A 132 2.15 -19.39 4.02
C THR A 132 2.20 -19.70 2.54
N ASP A 133 3.02 -20.68 2.16
CA ASP A 133 3.20 -21.16 0.79
C ASP A 133 3.61 -20.05 -0.21
N SER A 134 4.26 -19.00 0.29
CA SER A 134 4.65 -17.84 -0.49
C SER A 134 6.17 -17.80 -0.64
N PHE A 135 6.64 -18.34 -1.76
CA PHE A 135 8.07 -18.48 -2.05
C PHE A 135 8.46 -17.66 -3.27
N ASN A 136 9.56 -16.94 -3.17
CA ASN A 136 10.07 -16.15 -4.28
C ASN A 136 10.62 -17.07 -5.37
N ASN A 137 9.98 -17.07 -6.55
CA ASN A 137 10.37 -17.89 -7.70
C ASN A 137 11.81 -17.61 -8.20
N LEU A 138 12.30 -16.37 -8.10
CA LEU A 138 13.68 -16.03 -8.45
C LEU A 138 14.69 -16.60 -7.45
N ALA A 139 14.26 -16.87 -6.22
CA ALA A 139 15.04 -17.55 -5.19
C ALA A 139 14.86 -19.08 -5.24
N GLY A 140 14.28 -19.62 -6.31
CA GLY A 140 14.03 -21.07 -6.49
C GLY A 140 12.67 -21.55 -6.00
N GLY A 141 11.80 -20.65 -5.53
CA GLY A 141 10.41 -20.92 -5.20
C GLY A 141 10.26 -22.02 -4.14
N GLN A 142 9.20 -22.82 -4.29
CA GLN A 142 8.86 -23.88 -3.34
C GLN A 142 9.94 -24.97 -3.22
N GLU A 143 10.71 -25.22 -4.28
CA GLU A 143 11.78 -26.24 -4.27
C GLU A 143 12.85 -25.94 -3.23
N MET A 144 13.19 -24.66 -3.05
CA MET A 144 14.19 -24.23 -2.07
C MET A 144 13.64 -24.18 -0.64
N ALA A 145 12.32 -24.29 -0.47
CA ALA A 145 11.67 -24.35 0.83
C ALA A 145 11.50 -25.79 1.35
N GLN A 146 11.81 -26.81 0.54
CA GLN A 146 11.57 -28.20 0.93
C GLN A 146 12.44 -28.66 2.10
N ASP A 147 11.82 -29.33 3.08
CA ASP A 147 12.56 -30.10 4.07
C ASP A 147 12.96 -31.46 3.50
N VAL A 148 14.14 -31.50 2.88
CA VAL A 148 14.70 -32.73 2.30
C VAL A 148 14.97 -33.80 3.36
N LEU A 149 15.10 -33.43 4.64
CA LEU A 149 15.46 -34.34 5.71
C LEU A 149 14.22 -34.96 6.39
N SER A 150 13.14 -34.18 6.57
CA SER A 150 11.90 -34.69 7.19
C SER A 150 10.88 -35.22 6.18
N GLY A 151 10.96 -34.81 4.91
CA GLY A 151 10.01 -35.21 3.86
C GLY A 151 8.59 -34.66 4.07
N THR A 152 8.41 -33.66 4.94
CA THR A 152 7.09 -33.15 5.35
C THR A 152 6.54 -32.01 4.49
N GLY A 153 7.24 -31.67 3.40
CA GLY A 153 6.84 -30.62 2.46
C GLY A 153 7.61 -29.31 2.66
N PRO A 154 7.16 -28.21 2.02
CA PRO A 154 7.80 -26.91 2.12
C PRO A 154 7.71 -26.36 3.54
N ILE A 155 8.79 -25.77 4.04
CA ILE A 155 8.84 -25.07 5.31
C ILE A 155 8.57 -23.58 5.05
N ASP A 156 7.51 -23.07 5.68
CA ASP A 156 7.21 -21.65 5.69
C ASP A 156 8.20 -20.83 6.52
N TYR A 157 8.29 -19.53 6.21
CA TYR A 157 8.95 -18.59 7.11
C TYR A 157 8.27 -18.55 8.49
N PRO A 158 9.02 -18.22 9.56
CA PRO A 158 8.46 -18.03 10.90
C PRO A 158 7.32 -16.99 10.95
N LEU A 159 6.62 -16.92 12.09
CA LEU A 159 5.52 -15.97 12.33
C LEU A 159 4.38 -16.06 11.30
N GLY A 160 4.10 -17.27 10.80
CA GLY A 160 3.04 -17.54 9.84
C GLY A 160 3.38 -17.07 8.42
N GLY A 161 4.63 -17.24 7.99
CA GLY A 161 5.08 -16.82 6.67
C GLY A 161 5.49 -15.35 6.61
N TYR A 162 5.96 -14.75 7.71
CA TYR A 162 6.44 -13.37 7.67
C TYR A 162 7.72 -13.28 6.84
N GLN A 163 7.69 -12.41 5.84
CA GLN A 163 8.79 -12.24 4.90
C GLN A 163 9.65 -11.04 5.25
N TYR A 164 10.89 -11.04 4.77
CA TYR A 164 11.92 -10.10 5.20
C TYR A 164 12.23 -9.08 4.10
N PRO A 165 11.56 -7.90 4.10
CA PRO A 165 11.93 -6.81 3.22
C PRO A 165 13.31 -6.24 3.59
N SER A 166 14.09 -5.90 2.58
CA SER A 166 15.35 -5.17 2.76
C SER A 166 15.06 -3.69 2.98
N ILE A 167 15.20 -3.23 4.23
CA ILE A 167 15.01 -1.83 4.62
C ILE A 167 16.38 -1.21 4.89
N GLU A 168 16.72 -0.18 4.15
CA GLU A 168 17.94 0.60 4.36
C GLU A 168 17.65 1.74 5.35
N THR A 169 18.40 1.80 6.44
CA THR A 169 18.26 2.87 7.44
C THR A 169 19.34 3.92 7.22
N LEU A 170 18.92 5.16 6.95
CA LEU A 170 19.81 6.27 6.64
C LEU A 170 19.79 7.28 7.79
N SER A 171 20.97 7.60 8.31
CA SER A 171 21.11 8.67 9.31
C SER A 171 20.91 10.04 8.66
N MET A 172 20.63 11.09 9.44
CA MET A 172 20.55 12.47 8.89
C MET A 172 21.88 12.96 8.29
N SER A 173 23.01 12.38 8.71
CA SER A 173 24.34 12.71 8.18
C SER A 173 24.69 11.98 6.89
N ASP A 174 23.86 11.03 6.45
CA ASP A 174 24.10 10.33 5.20
C ASP A 174 23.75 11.22 4.01
N SER A 175 24.62 11.26 3.00
CA SER A 175 24.39 12.02 1.77
C SER A 175 23.21 11.49 0.94
N ALA A 176 22.85 10.21 1.12
CA ALA A 176 21.67 9.62 0.51
C ALA A 176 20.37 9.90 1.30
N SER A 177 20.46 10.49 2.49
CA SER A 177 19.31 10.82 3.32
C SER A 177 18.56 12.02 2.74
N VAL A 178 17.23 11.95 2.76
CA VAL A 178 16.32 13.01 2.26
C VAL A 178 15.69 13.82 3.39
N ALA A 179 16.34 13.83 4.56
CA ALA A 179 15.88 14.51 5.78
C ALA A 179 15.91 16.04 5.66
#